data_AF-A0A835G596-F1
#
_entry.id   AF-A0A835G596-F1
#
_cell.length_a   1.000
_cell.length_b   1.000
_cell.length_c   1.000
_cell.angle_alpha   90.00
_cell.angle_beta   90.00
_cell.angle_gamma   90.00
#
_symmetry.space_group_name_H-M   'P 1'
#
loop_
_entity.id
_entity.type
_entity.pdbx_description
1 polymer ?
#
loop_
_entity_poly.entity_id
_entity_poly.type
_entity_poly.pdbx_seq_one_letter_code
_entity_poly.pdbx_strand_id
1 'polypeptide(L)'
;MDPINNTVAGLMDLFNKRMAQFEAQLQREPAEPSNTSNLAAEFFSFRVFITQAVTTLQQQVELLARNIDSMEMRGRRGILLLHGVPEDKEEDAAQLVVDVVRDRLKVSGFTLADIKRSHRMGKTASASRSRPILVKLRDVAVRDNIWFKKTQLKGAGITISEFLTKSRHDLFMAARKKFGVSKCWTRDGCVYVIAPDGSRRRITTFADIGTLKPQDAMKFPIEPEIVDTPQKPIIAGRSKRAAAIKK
;
A
#
# COMPACT_ATOMS: atom_id res chain seq x y z
N MET A 1 -15.97 8.70 -22.63
CA MET A 1 -16.31 9.84 -21.74
C MET A 1 -17.79 10.21 -21.89
N ASP A 2 -18.35 10.05 -23.09
CA ASP A 2 -19.74 10.41 -23.44
C ASP A 2 -20.84 9.67 -22.66
N PRO A 3 -20.70 8.38 -22.30
CA PRO A 3 -21.75 7.69 -21.52
C PRO A 3 -21.89 8.25 -20.09
N ILE A 4 -20.76 8.65 -19.50
CA ILE A 4 -20.72 9.21 -18.14
C ILE A 4 -21.27 10.64 -18.15
N ASN A 5 -20.88 11.45 -19.15
CA ASN A 5 -21.42 12.79 -19.32
C ASN A 5 -22.93 12.78 -19.52
N ASN A 6 -23.46 11.84 -20.30
CA ASN A 6 -24.91 11.68 -20.51
C ASN A 6 -25.61 11.23 -19.21
N THR A 7 -24.97 10.40 -18.40
CA THR A 7 -25.54 9.94 -17.12
C THR A 7 -25.59 11.07 -16.09
N VAL A 8 -24.51 11.85 -15.97
CA VAL A 8 -24.44 13.01 -15.07
C VAL A 8 -25.42 14.11 -15.52
N ALA A 9 -25.50 14.39 -16.81
CA ALA A 9 -26.47 15.34 -17.36
C ALA A 9 -27.91 14.89 -17.11
N GLY A 10 -28.23 13.60 -17.29
CA GLY A 10 -29.55 13.05 -17.00
C GLY A 10 -29.92 13.12 -15.51
N LEU A 11 -28.98 12.83 -14.62
CA LEU A 11 -29.18 12.98 -13.17
C LEU A 11 -29.38 14.45 -12.76
N MET A 12 -28.65 15.37 -13.38
CA MET A 12 -28.75 16.81 -13.11
C MET A 12 -30.06 17.41 -13.65
N ASP A 13 -30.53 16.96 -14.82
CA ASP A 13 -31.84 17.33 -15.36
C ASP A 13 -32.99 16.79 -14.48
N LEU A 14 -32.90 15.53 -14.05
CA LEU A 14 -33.88 14.95 -13.12
C LEU A 14 -33.91 15.70 -11.78
N PHE A 15 -32.74 16.11 -11.27
CA PHE A 15 -32.62 16.92 -10.07
C PHE A 15 -33.29 18.29 -10.24
N ASN A 16 -32.95 19.02 -11.30
CA ASN A 16 -33.51 20.35 -11.57
C ASN A 16 -35.03 20.28 -11.74
N LYS A 17 -35.55 19.25 -12.42
CA LYS A 17 -36.99 19.04 -12.59
C LYS A 17 -37.69 18.78 -11.27
N ARG A 18 -37.15 17.91 -10.40
CA ARG A 18 -37.74 17.66 -9.08
C ARG A 18 -37.64 18.88 -8.16
N MET A 19 -36.54 19.63 -8.20
CA MET A 19 -36.41 20.87 -7.42
C MET A 19 -37.38 21.94 -7.88
N ALA A 20 -37.55 22.13 -9.18
CA ALA A 20 -38.53 23.07 -9.72
C ALA A 20 -39.98 22.69 -9.37
N GLN A 21 -40.30 21.39 -9.37
CA GLN A 21 -41.60 20.89 -8.91
C GLN A 21 -41.82 21.18 -7.42
N PHE A 22 -40.81 20.95 -6.59
CA PHE A 22 -40.83 21.24 -5.16
C PHE A 22 -41.00 22.73 -4.87
N GLU A 23 -40.26 23.60 -5.56
CA GLU A 23 -40.38 25.06 -5.44
C GLU A 23 -41.75 25.57 -5.89
N ALA A 24 -42.31 25.02 -6.97
CA ALA A 24 -43.62 25.41 -7.46
C ALA A 24 -44.75 25.00 -6.50
N GLN A 25 -44.63 23.88 -5.79
CA GLN A 25 -45.58 23.46 -4.76
C GLN A 25 -45.51 24.37 -3.52
N LEU A 26 -44.30 24.77 -3.09
CA LEU A 26 -44.11 25.71 -1.99
C LEU A 26 -44.74 27.09 -2.25
N GLN A 27 -44.76 27.55 -3.50
CA GLN A 27 -45.30 28.86 -3.86
C GLN A 27 -46.83 28.88 -4.03
N ARG A 28 -47.48 27.71 -4.21
CA ARG A 28 -48.91 27.63 -4.59
C ARG A 28 -49.88 27.48 -3.42
N GLU A 29 -49.45 27.04 -2.24
CA GLU A 29 -50.39 26.66 -1.16
C GLU A 29 -50.23 27.49 0.13
N PRO A 30 -51.33 28.00 0.74
CA PRO A 30 -51.32 28.55 2.08
C PRO A 30 -51.01 27.45 3.11
N ALA A 31 -50.35 27.81 4.21
CA ALA A 31 -49.88 26.89 5.25
C ALA A 31 -51.03 26.22 6.05
N GLU A 32 -51.65 25.18 5.49
CA GLU A 32 -52.55 24.25 6.17
C GLU A 32 -51.73 23.10 6.81
N PRO A 33 -51.97 22.72 8.08
CA PRO A 33 -51.15 21.75 8.80
C PRO A 33 -51.15 20.33 8.21
N SER A 34 -52.19 19.93 7.47
CA SER A 34 -52.28 18.63 6.81
C SER A 34 -51.36 18.49 5.59
N ASN A 35 -51.17 19.55 4.80
CA ASN A 35 -50.35 19.55 3.59
C ASN A 35 -48.84 19.57 3.89
N THR A 36 -48.45 20.09 5.06
CA THR A 36 -47.04 20.08 5.51
C THR A 36 -46.50 18.67 5.72
N SER A 37 -47.36 17.70 6.09
CA SER A 37 -46.95 16.31 6.32
C SER A 37 -46.58 15.58 5.02
N ASN A 38 -47.34 15.81 3.94
CA ASN A 38 -47.03 15.23 2.63
C ASN A 38 -45.73 15.82 2.05
N LEU A 39 -45.56 17.14 2.18
CA LEU A 39 -44.34 17.83 1.75
C LEU A 39 -43.10 17.32 2.51
N ALA A 40 -43.23 17.08 3.82
CA ALA A 40 -42.14 16.51 4.62
C ALA A 40 -41.77 15.08 4.16
N ALA A 41 -42.75 14.27 3.77
CA ALA A 41 -42.52 12.91 3.25
C ALA A 41 -41.84 12.93 1.87
N GLU A 42 -42.25 13.82 0.98
CA GLU A 42 -41.62 14.00 -0.34
C GLU A 42 -40.18 14.51 -0.21
N PHE A 43 -39.94 15.50 0.66
CA PHE A 43 -38.60 16.01 0.93
C PHE A 43 -37.70 14.93 1.56
N PHE A 44 -38.22 14.12 2.48
CA PHE A 44 -37.48 13.00 3.05
C PHE A 44 -37.08 11.99 1.98
N SER A 45 -38.03 11.60 1.11
CA SER A 45 -37.80 10.67 0.00
C SER A 45 -36.73 11.21 -0.96
N PHE A 46 -36.78 12.50 -1.26
CA PHE A 46 -35.76 13.17 -2.06
C PHE A 46 -34.39 13.18 -1.39
N ARG A 47 -34.32 13.53 -0.10
CA ARG A 47 -33.07 13.52 0.67
C ARG A 47 -32.41 12.15 0.68
N VAL A 48 -33.20 11.10 0.87
CA VAL A 48 -32.72 9.71 0.82
C VAL A 48 -32.20 9.37 -0.58
N PHE A 49 -32.96 9.71 -1.62
CA PHE A 49 -32.54 9.47 -3.00
C PHE A 49 -31.22 10.17 -3.35
N ILE A 50 -31.08 11.46 -3.02
CA ILE A 50 -29.85 12.23 -3.30
C ILE A 50 -28.67 11.67 -2.52
N THR A 51 -28.88 11.35 -1.24
CA THR A 51 -27.83 10.73 -0.41
C THR A 51 -27.37 9.42 -1.03
N GLN A 52 -28.30 8.56 -1.45
CA GLN A 52 -28.00 7.29 -2.09
C GLN A 52 -27.25 7.48 -3.42
N ALA A 53 -27.67 8.44 -4.25
CA ALA A 53 -27.03 8.73 -5.53
C ALA A 53 -25.58 9.22 -5.32
N VAL A 54 -25.36 10.15 -4.40
CA VAL A 54 -24.03 10.68 -4.06
C VAL A 54 -23.13 9.57 -3.48
N THR A 55 -23.64 8.74 -2.56
CA THR A 55 -22.89 7.59 -2.03
C THR A 55 -22.50 6.62 -3.13
N THR A 56 -23.41 6.33 -4.08
CA THR A 56 -23.13 5.42 -5.20
C THR A 56 -22.04 6.00 -6.12
N LEU A 57 -22.12 7.29 -6.44
CA LEU A 57 -21.09 7.97 -7.24
C LEU A 57 -19.73 7.95 -6.55
N GLN A 58 -19.68 8.23 -5.24
CA GLN A 58 -18.44 8.15 -4.46
C GLN A 58 -17.82 6.75 -4.54
N GLN A 59 -18.62 5.70 -4.37
CA GLN A 59 -18.15 4.31 -4.48
C GLN A 59 -17.60 3.98 -5.87
N GLN A 60 -18.25 4.47 -6.94
CA GLN A 60 -17.77 4.28 -8.32
C GLN A 60 -16.44 4.99 -8.56
N VAL A 61 -16.30 6.24 -8.10
CA VAL A 61 -15.04 7.00 -8.21
C VAL A 61 -13.91 6.28 -7.48
N GLU A 62 -14.16 5.76 -6.27
CA GLU A 62 -13.17 4.99 -5.54
C GLU A 62 -12.76 3.70 -6.27
N LEU A 63 -13.71 2.97 -6.85
CA LEU A 63 -13.43 1.77 -7.63
C LEU A 63 -12.56 2.08 -8.85
N LEU A 64 -12.89 3.15 -9.59
CA LEU A 64 -12.11 3.60 -10.74
C LEU A 64 -10.70 4.00 -10.33
N ALA A 65 -10.53 4.74 -9.23
CA ALA A 65 -9.23 5.11 -8.71
C ALA A 65 -8.37 3.87 -8.36
N ARG A 66 -8.97 2.84 -7.73
CA ARG A 66 -8.28 1.58 -7.42
C ARG A 66 -7.87 0.80 -8.68
N ASN A 67 -8.70 0.83 -9.72
CA ASN A 67 -8.41 0.18 -10.99
C ASN A 67 -7.27 0.88 -11.74
N ILE A 68 -7.29 2.21 -11.79
CA ILE A 68 -6.20 3.01 -12.38
C ILE A 68 -4.89 2.71 -11.67
N ASP A 69 -4.86 2.76 -10.34
CA ASP A 69 -3.68 2.43 -9.55
C ASP A 69 -3.15 1.01 -9.84
N SER A 70 -4.06 0.03 -9.95
CA SER A 70 -3.69 -1.37 -10.21
C SER A 70 -3.11 -1.56 -11.62
N MET A 71 -3.70 -0.92 -12.63
CA MET A 71 -3.18 -0.95 -14.00
C MET A 71 -1.82 -0.26 -14.08
N GLU A 72 -1.67 0.88 -13.42
CA GLU A 72 -0.42 1.62 -13.39
C GLU A 72 0.69 0.80 -12.70
N MET A 73 0.41 0.22 -11.52
CA MET A 73 1.38 -0.66 -10.86
C MET A 73 1.73 -1.90 -11.68
N ARG A 74 0.77 -2.45 -12.44
CA ARG A 74 1.05 -3.55 -13.38
C ARG A 74 2.01 -3.13 -14.48
N GLY A 75 1.97 -1.88 -14.93
CA GLY A 75 2.94 -1.29 -15.86
C GLY A 75 4.32 -1.03 -15.24
N ARG A 76 4.36 -0.75 -13.93
CA ARG A 76 5.58 -0.47 -13.16
C ARG A 76 6.27 -1.72 -12.59
N ARG A 77 5.66 -2.91 -12.70
CA ARG A 77 6.18 -4.17 -12.12
C ARG A 77 7.61 -4.57 -12.53
N GLY A 78 8.07 -4.11 -13.69
CA GLY A 78 9.43 -4.36 -14.19
C GLY A 78 10.39 -3.19 -13.93
N ILE A 79 10.04 -2.25 -13.05
CA ILE A 79 10.80 -1.03 -12.80
C ILE A 79 11.33 -1.03 -11.37
N LEU A 80 12.62 -0.74 -11.23
CA LEU A 80 13.28 -0.46 -9.96
C LEU A 80 13.86 0.96 -9.95
N LEU A 81 13.99 1.52 -8.77
CA LEU A 81 14.72 2.76 -8.54
C LEU A 81 16.01 2.44 -7.80
N LEU A 82 17.13 2.92 -8.33
CA LEU A 82 18.45 2.80 -7.73
C LEU A 82 18.85 4.17 -7.18
N HIS A 83 19.13 4.23 -5.87
CA HIS A 83 19.49 5.46 -5.17
C HIS A 83 20.94 5.42 -4.71
N GLY A 84 21.58 6.59 -4.62
CA GLY A 84 22.93 6.72 -4.06
C GLY A 84 24.06 6.42 -5.05
N VAL A 85 23.76 6.27 -6.34
CA VAL A 85 24.78 6.18 -7.39
C VAL A 85 25.29 7.60 -7.70
N PRO A 86 26.60 7.88 -7.60
CA PRO A 86 27.19 9.18 -7.96
C PRO A 86 26.77 9.63 -9.37
N GLU A 87 26.60 10.92 -9.59
CA GLU A 87 26.28 11.49 -10.90
C GLU A 87 27.51 12.07 -11.58
N ASP A 88 27.63 11.82 -12.88
CA ASP A 88 28.58 12.49 -13.76
C ASP A 88 27.83 13.25 -14.88
N LYS A 89 28.47 14.24 -15.51
CA LYS A 89 27.88 15.05 -16.59
C LYS A 89 27.58 14.23 -17.85
N GLU A 90 28.43 13.26 -18.17
CA GLU A 90 28.35 12.41 -19.36
C GLU A 90 28.27 10.95 -18.92
N GLU A 91 27.18 10.57 -18.25
CA GLU A 91 26.98 9.21 -17.76
C GLU A 91 26.03 8.38 -18.64
N ASP A 92 26.37 7.10 -18.83
CA ASP A 92 25.42 6.10 -19.30
C ASP A 92 24.73 5.45 -18.09
N ALA A 93 23.50 5.88 -17.82
CA ALA A 93 22.68 5.34 -16.74
C ALA A 93 22.40 3.82 -16.87
N ALA A 94 22.44 3.24 -18.07
CA ALA A 94 22.29 1.80 -18.24
C ALA A 94 23.58 1.06 -17.86
N GLN A 95 24.73 1.56 -18.30
CA GLN A 95 26.03 0.99 -17.96
C GLN A 95 26.29 1.05 -16.45
N LEU A 96 26.02 2.19 -15.80
CA LEU A 96 26.12 2.32 -14.34
C LEU A 96 25.28 1.28 -13.58
N VAL A 97 24.08 0.98 -14.08
CA VAL A 97 23.23 -0.06 -13.48
C VAL A 97 23.86 -1.44 -13.67
N VAL A 98 24.41 -1.74 -14.85
CA VAL A 98 25.11 -3.01 -15.11
C VAL A 98 26.28 -3.18 -14.15
N ASP A 99 27.11 -2.15 -13.97
CA ASP A 99 28.28 -2.19 -13.10
C ASP A 99 27.85 -2.41 -11.63
N VAL A 100 26.86 -1.67 -11.15
CA VAL A 100 26.32 -1.86 -9.79
C VAL A 100 25.78 -3.27 -9.59
N VAL A 101 25.03 -3.81 -10.55
CA VAL A 101 24.42 -5.15 -10.44
C VAL A 101 25.50 -6.25 -10.49
N ARG A 102 26.51 -6.13 -11.34
CA ARG A 102 27.61 -7.11 -11.40
C ARG A 102 28.49 -7.03 -10.15
N ASP A 103 28.93 -5.84 -9.79
CA ASP A 103 29.96 -5.65 -8.77
C ASP A 103 29.40 -5.78 -7.36
N ARG A 104 28.21 -5.24 -7.12
CA ARG A 104 27.60 -5.16 -5.78
C ARG A 104 26.58 -6.26 -5.51
N LEU A 105 25.86 -6.74 -6.53
CA LEU A 105 24.87 -7.82 -6.37
C LEU A 105 25.38 -9.19 -6.85
N LYS A 106 26.61 -9.25 -7.38
CA LYS A 106 27.26 -10.49 -7.85
C LYS A 106 26.38 -11.25 -8.86
N VAL A 107 25.78 -10.52 -9.80
CA VAL A 107 25.02 -11.09 -10.92
C VAL A 107 25.85 -10.92 -12.20
N SER A 108 26.83 -11.80 -12.40
CA SER A 108 27.80 -11.71 -13.52
C SER A 108 27.14 -11.74 -14.91
N GLY A 109 26.05 -12.50 -15.06
CA GLY A 109 25.32 -12.62 -16.33
C GLY A 109 24.41 -11.43 -16.69
N PHE A 110 24.33 -10.38 -15.86
CA PHE A 110 23.48 -9.22 -16.15
C PHE A 110 24.14 -8.34 -17.22
N THR A 111 23.40 -7.96 -18.26
CA THR A 111 23.93 -7.21 -19.41
C THR A 111 23.00 -6.05 -19.79
N LEU A 112 23.43 -5.18 -20.70
CA LEU A 112 22.57 -4.11 -21.25
C LEU A 112 21.31 -4.66 -21.93
N ALA A 113 21.35 -5.89 -22.49
CA ALA A 113 20.18 -6.53 -23.11
C ALA A 113 19.06 -6.88 -22.10
N ASP A 114 19.38 -6.88 -20.80
CA ASP A 114 18.42 -7.09 -19.72
C ASP A 114 17.74 -5.77 -19.29
N ILE A 115 18.16 -4.63 -19.84
CA ILE A 115 17.61 -3.30 -19.58
C ILE A 115 16.78 -2.83 -20.79
N LYS A 116 15.50 -2.52 -20.56
CA LYS A 116 14.62 -1.90 -21.56
C LYS A 116 14.73 -0.38 -21.61
N ARG A 117 14.98 0.26 -20.47
CA ARG A 117 15.12 1.72 -20.35
C ARG A 117 15.83 2.05 -19.05
N SER A 118 16.77 2.98 -19.08
CA SER A 118 17.41 3.53 -17.87
C SER A 118 17.56 5.04 -18.02
N HIS A 119 17.32 5.81 -16.96
CA HIS A 119 17.58 7.26 -16.91
C HIS A 119 17.50 7.80 -15.48
N ARG A 120 18.14 8.94 -15.22
CA ARG A 120 17.98 9.70 -13.97
C ARG A 120 16.60 10.32 -13.88
N MET A 121 16.06 10.34 -12.67
CA MET A 121 14.75 10.91 -12.36
C MET A 121 14.90 12.23 -11.60
N GLY A 122 14.07 13.21 -11.98
CA GLY A 122 13.97 14.50 -11.30
C GLY A 122 14.87 15.58 -11.89
N LYS A 123 14.65 16.81 -11.43
CA LYS A 123 15.45 17.97 -11.83
C LYS A 123 16.87 17.82 -11.30
N THR A 124 17.86 18.23 -12.09
CA THR A 124 19.25 18.34 -11.66
C THR A 124 19.30 19.25 -10.42
N ALA A 125 19.38 18.64 -9.23
CA ALA A 125 19.31 19.35 -7.96
C ALA A 125 20.73 19.58 -7.42
N SER A 126 20.89 20.62 -6.60
CA SER A 126 22.15 21.06 -6.02
C SER A 126 22.90 19.93 -5.27
N ALA A 127 24.22 20.12 -5.18
CA ALA A 127 25.31 19.19 -4.87
C ALA A 127 25.19 18.19 -3.69
N SER A 128 24.07 18.12 -2.97
CA SER A 128 23.95 17.30 -1.76
C SER A 128 23.48 15.86 -2.00
N ARG A 129 22.73 15.56 -3.08
CA ARG A 129 22.19 14.19 -3.27
C ARG A 129 22.04 13.81 -4.74
N SER A 130 22.61 12.67 -5.11
CA SER A 130 22.41 12.08 -6.43
C SER A 130 20.95 11.68 -6.64
N ARG A 131 20.41 12.04 -7.80
CA ARG A 131 19.12 11.66 -8.35
C ARG A 131 19.02 10.14 -8.51
N PRO A 132 17.85 9.55 -8.22
CA PRO A 132 17.67 8.12 -8.45
C PRO A 132 17.70 7.78 -9.94
N ILE A 133 18.26 6.61 -10.26
CA ILE A 133 18.16 6.02 -11.60
C ILE A 133 16.89 5.17 -11.63
N LEU A 134 16.00 5.46 -12.56
CA LEU A 134 14.91 4.56 -12.92
C LEU A 134 15.44 3.55 -13.93
N VAL A 135 15.31 2.27 -13.61
CA VAL A 135 15.64 1.18 -14.53
C VAL A 135 14.41 0.31 -14.77
N LYS A 136 14.01 0.18 -16.04
CA LYS A 136 13.02 -0.78 -16.51
C LYS A 136 13.75 -1.99 -17.08
N LEU A 137 13.52 -3.15 -16.48
CA LEU A 137 14.13 -4.42 -16.87
C LEU A 137 13.35 -5.06 -18.03
N ARG A 138 14.00 -5.97 -18.75
CA ARG A 138 13.41 -6.75 -19.85
C ARG A 138 12.13 -7.45 -19.42
N ASP A 139 12.18 -8.12 -18.28
CA ASP A 139 11.08 -8.89 -17.72
C ASP A 139 11.11 -8.87 -16.19
N VAL A 140 10.05 -9.41 -15.59
CA VAL A 140 9.87 -9.41 -14.12
C VAL A 140 10.84 -10.39 -13.46
N ALA A 141 11.24 -11.47 -14.13
CA ALA A 141 12.16 -12.45 -13.56
C ALA A 141 13.57 -11.84 -13.35
N VAL A 142 14.05 -11.06 -14.33
CA VAL A 142 15.28 -10.27 -14.20
C VAL A 142 15.15 -9.27 -13.05
N ARG A 143 14.03 -8.53 -12.98
CA ARG A 143 13.75 -7.58 -11.88
C ARG A 143 13.82 -8.28 -10.53
N ASP A 144 13.20 -9.44 -10.40
CA ASP A 144 13.08 -10.19 -9.15
C ASP A 144 14.44 -10.72 -8.69
N ASN A 145 15.25 -11.23 -9.60
CA ASN A 145 16.62 -11.66 -9.29
C ASN A 145 17.45 -10.51 -8.67
N ILE A 146 17.32 -9.29 -9.21
CA ILE A 146 17.96 -8.09 -8.66
C ILE A 146 17.34 -7.74 -7.30
N TRP A 147 16.01 -7.70 -7.21
CA TRP A 147 15.28 -7.29 -6.01
C TRP A 147 15.59 -8.16 -4.79
N PHE A 148 15.65 -9.48 -4.96
CA PHE A 148 15.92 -10.41 -3.87
C PHE A 148 17.38 -10.37 -3.40
N LYS A 149 18.31 -9.90 -4.24
CA LYS A 149 19.72 -9.73 -3.88
C LYS A 149 20.06 -8.37 -3.26
N LYS A 150 19.10 -7.43 -3.18
CA LYS A 150 19.33 -6.04 -2.71
C LYS A 150 19.97 -5.92 -1.32
N THR A 151 19.89 -6.96 -0.48
CA THR A 151 20.54 -6.99 0.84
C THR A 151 22.07 -6.95 0.75
N GLN A 152 22.65 -7.34 -0.39
CA GLN A 152 24.08 -7.24 -0.68
C GLN A 152 24.57 -5.77 -0.81
N LEU A 153 23.65 -4.81 -0.97
CA LEU A 153 23.97 -3.38 -1.02
C LEU A 153 24.12 -2.72 0.36
N LYS A 154 23.88 -3.47 1.44
CA LYS A 154 24.03 -2.94 2.81
C LYS A 154 25.46 -2.45 3.02
N GLY A 155 25.60 -1.22 3.50
CA GLY A 155 26.90 -0.57 3.72
C GLY A 155 27.53 0.07 2.48
N ALA A 156 26.99 -0.14 1.28
CA ALA A 156 27.53 0.43 0.03
C ALA A 156 27.05 1.86 -0.27
N GLY A 157 26.18 2.45 0.57
CA GLY A 157 25.55 3.74 0.31
C GLY A 157 24.48 3.72 -0.81
N ILE A 158 24.27 2.57 -1.44
CA ILE A 158 23.30 2.36 -2.53
C ILE A 158 22.08 1.64 -1.99
N THR A 159 20.88 2.04 -2.44
CA THR A 159 19.63 1.34 -2.09
C THR A 159 18.75 1.13 -3.31
N ILE A 160 17.95 0.05 -3.27
CA ILE A 160 16.96 -0.27 -4.32
C ILE A 160 15.56 -0.17 -3.72
N SER A 161 14.65 0.52 -4.41
CA SER A 161 13.22 0.55 -4.09
C SER A 161 12.35 0.22 -5.29
N GLU A 162 11.14 -0.28 -5.05
CA GLU A 162 10.13 -0.41 -6.11
C GLU A 162 9.66 0.97 -6.58
N PHE A 163 9.27 1.06 -7.86
CA PHE A 163 8.65 2.27 -8.40
C PHE A 163 7.13 2.24 -8.13
N LEU A 164 6.73 2.58 -6.91
CA LEU A 164 5.32 2.60 -6.49
C LEU A 164 4.56 3.78 -7.12
N THR A 165 3.25 3.61 -7.34
CA THR A 165 2.32 4.71 -7.58
C THR A 165 2.33 5.69 -6.43
N LYS A 166 1.90 6.93 -6.67
CA LYS A 166 1.88 7.97 -5.64
C LYS A 166 1.06 7.56 -4.41
N SER A 167 -0.15 7.07 -4.62
CA SER A 167 -1.04 6.53 -3.57
C SER A 167 -0.34 5.50 -2.68
N ARG A 168 0.31 4.50 -3.28
CA ARG A 168 1.01 3.43 -2.55
C ARG A 168 2.30 3.91 -1.89
N HIS A 169 3.02 4.83 -2.53
CA HIS A 169 4.19 5.48 -1.93
C HIS A 169 3.81 6.28 -0.69
N ASP A 170 2.76 7.10 -0.79
CA ASP A 170 2.25 7.91 0.33
C ASP A 170 1.77 7.00 1.48
N LEU A 171 1.08 5.90 1.16
CA LEU A 171 0.70 4.88 2.12
C LEU A 171 1.92 4.23 2.79
N PHE A 172 2.94 3.88 2.03
CA PHE A 172 4.17 3.29 2.55
C PHE A 172 4.92 4.25 3.47
N MET A 173 4.99 5.53 3.12
CA MET A 173 5.61 6.55 3.98
C MET A 173 4.80 6.80 5.26
N ALA A 174 3.47 6.85 5.17
CA ALA A 174 2.61 6.95 6.34
C ALA A 174 2.77 5.73 7.28
N ALA A 175 2.86 4.52 6.72
CA ALA A 175 3.10 3.31 7.49
C ALA A 175 4.46 3.35 8.20
N ARG A 176 5.54 3.77 7.50
CA ARG A 176 6.87 3.92 8.09
C ARG A 176 6.90 4.97 9.20
N LYS A 177 6.15 6.07 9.04
CA LYS A 177 6.00 7.09 10.08
C LYS A 177 5.31 6.54 11.34
N LYS A 178 4.32 5.66 11.18
CA LYS A 178 3.56 5.09 12.31
C LYS A 178 4.25 3.90 12.98
N PHE A 179 4.71 2.92 12.21
CA PHE A 179 5.21 1.64 12.73
C PHE A 179 6.74 1.55 12.77
N GLY A 180 7.44 2.50 12.14
CA GLY A 180 8.89 2.48 11.98
C GLY A 180 9.34 1.78 10.69
N VAL A 181 10.54 2.15 10.24
CA VAL A 181 11.14 1.68 8.98
C VAL A 181 11.30 0.17 8.93
N SER A 182 11.79 -0.45 10.01
CA SER A 182 12.09 -1.89 10.06
C SER A 182 10.85 -2.77 10.00
N LYS A 183 9.68 -2.23 10.35
CA LYS A 183 8.40 -2.95 10.36
C LYS A 183 7.62 -2.80 9.06
N CYS A 184 8.11 -2.04 8.08
CA CYS A 184 7.39 -1.79 6.83
C CYS A 184 8.23 -2.18 5.63
N TRP A 185 7.65 -2.90 4.67
CA TRP A 185 8.33 -3.23 3.41
C TRP A 185 7.34 -3.27 2.25
N THR A 186 7.89 -3.32 1.05
CA THR A 186 7.13 -3.44 -0.18
C THR A 186 7.48 -4.75 -0.87
N ARG A 187 6.50 -5.34 -1.55
CA ARG A 187 6.68 -6.52 -2.40
C ARG A 187 5.61 -6.53 -3.47
N ASP A 188 6.03 -6.61 -4.73
CA ASP A 188 5.16 -6.68 -5.90
C ASP A 188 4.16 -5.52 -5.93
N GLY A 189 4.69 -4.33 -5.65
CA GLY A 189 3.94 -3.09 -5.55
C GLY A 189 3.00 -3.02 -4.36
N CYS A 190 2.92 -4.02 -3.49
CA CYS A 190 2.06 -4.02 -2.32
C CYS A 190 2.82 -3.58 -1.07
N VAL A 191 2.14 -2.90 -0.17
CA VAL A 191 2.71 -2.43 1.10
C VAL A 191 2.37 -3.42 2.21
N TYR A 192 3.38 -3.80 2.98
CA TYR A 192 3.25 -4.71 4.10
C TYR A 192 3.80 -4.09 5.38
N VAL A 193 3.19 -4.44 6.50
CA VAL A 193 3.58 -3.99 7.83
C VAL A 193 3.59 -5.14 8.82
N ILE A 194 4.46 -5.05 9.84
CA ILE A 194 4.35 -5.82 11.07
C ILE A 194 3.48 -5.00 12.03
N ALA A 195 2.29 -5.52 12.33
CA ALA A 195 1.38 -4.90 13.26
C ALA A 195 1.88 -4.99 14.72
N PRO A 196 1.28 -4.23 15.65
CA PRO A 196 1.70 -4.29 17.05
C PRO A 196 1.56 -5.68 17.70
N ASP A 197 0.63 -6.50 17.19
CA ASP A 197 0.43 -7.91 17.57
C ASP A 197 1.49 -8.87 16.99
N GLY A 198 2.49 -8.35 16.25
CA GLY A 198 3.53 -9.15 15.60
C GLY A 198 3.12 -9.79 14.28
N SER A 199 1.85 -9.71 13.88
CA SER A 199 1.37 -10.29 12.62
C SER A 199 1.82 -9.47 11.41
N ARG A 200 2.09 -10.15 10.30
CA ARG A 200 2.42 -9.51 9.02
C ARG A 200 1.13 -9.28 8.25
N ARG A 201 0.83 -8.02 7.91
CA ARG A 201 -0.39 -7.65 7.18
C ARG A 201 -0.06 -6.83 5.94
N ARG A 202 -0.81 -7.09 4.86
CA ARG A 202 -0.85 -6.19 3.70
C ARG A 202 -1.78 -5.05 4.03
N ILE A 203 -1.37 -3.82 3.69
CA ILE A 203 -2.22 -2.64 3.76
C ILE A 203 -2.41 -2.07 2.35
N THR A 204 -3.59 -1.54 2.12
CA THR A 204 -4.04 -1.01 0.83
C THR A 204 -4.61 0.40 0.94
N THR A 205 -5.10 0.78 2.13
CA THR A 205 -5.70 2.08 2.40
C THR A 205 -5.09 2.73 3.65
N PHE A 206 -5.28 4.04 3.80
CA PHE A 206 -4.90 4.76 5.02
C PHE A 206 -5.72 4.33 6.24
N ALA A 207 -6.96 3.88 6.05
CA ALA A 207 -7.79 3.34 7.13
C ALA A 207 -7.14 2.09 7.75
N ASP A 208 -6.52 1.25 6.92
CA ASP A 208 -5.79 0.05 7.38
C ASP A 208 -4.68 0.43 8.36
N ILE A 209 -4.04 1.60 8.23
CA ILE A 209 -3.02 2.05 9.19
C ILE A 209 -3.65 2.31 10.56
N GLY A 210 -4.87 2.84 10.61
CA GLY A 210 -5.60 3.21 11.83
C GLY A 210 -6.13 2.02 12.64
N THR A 211 -6.58 0.97 11.94
CA THR A 211 -7.27 -0.18 12.55
C THR A 211 -6.33 -1.20 13.21
N LEU A 212 -5.02 -1.18 12.90
CA LEU A 212 -4.03 -2.07 13.54
C LEU A 212 -3.67 -1.56 14.94
N LYS A 213 -4.53 -1.82 15.92
CA LYS A 213 -4.26 -1.60 17.34
C LYS A 213 -3.53 -2.82 17.96
N PRO A 214 -2.76 -2.62 19.04
CA PRO A 214 -2.29 -3.74 19.86
C PRO A 214 -3.48 -4.52 20.41
N GLN A 215 -3.43 -5.85 20.32
CA GLN A 215 -4.33 -6.70 21.08
C GLN A 215 -3.80 -6.77 22.51
N ASP A 216 -4.50 -6.11 23.44
CA ASP A 216 -4.52 -6.54 24.83
C ASP A 216 -5.99 -6.78 25.21
N ALA A 217 -6.24 -7.97 25.79
CA ALA A 217 -7.52 -8.51 26.28
C ALA A 217 -8.44 -9.26 25.29
N MET A 218 -7.95 -10.34 24.68
CA MET A 218 -8.74 -11.59 24.64
C MET A 218 -8.03 -12.61 25.53
N LYS A 219 -8.38 -12.62 26.82
CA LYS A 219 -8.12 -13.75 27.69
C LYS A 219 -9.00 -14.90 27.18
N PHE A 220 -8.37 -15.95 26.67
CA PHE A 220 -9.05 -17.23 26.53
C PHE A 220 -9.41 -17.74 27.95
N PRO A 221 -10.65 -18.15 28.23
CA PRO A 221 -10.99 -18.75 29.51
C PRO A 221 -10.16 -20.02 29.73
N ILE A 222 -9.43 -20.06 30.83
CA ILE A 222 -8.79 -21.29 31.33
C ILE A 222 -9.93 -22.12 31.92
N GLU A 223 -10.20 -23.29 31.35
CA GLU A 223 -11.03 -24.32 31.98
C GLU A 223 -10.32 -24.85 33.24
N PRO A 224 -11.04 -25.11 34.35
CA PRO A 224 -10.42 -25.50 35.61
C PRO A 224 -9.88 -26.95 35.55
N GLU A 225 -8.63 -27.12 35.98
CA GLU A 225 -7.99 -28.41 36.21
C GLU A 225 -8.76 -29.27 37.22
N ILE A 226 -9.10 -30.49 36.81
CA ILE A 226 -9.55 -31.55 37.72
C ILE A 226 -8.29 -32.22 38.28
N VAL A 227 -8.13 -32.10 39.59
CA VAL A 227 -7.10 -32.76 40.40
C VAL A 227 -7.45 -34.24 40.51
N ASP A 228 -6.55 -35.12 40.04
CA ASP A 228 -6.38 -36.42 40.69
C ASP A 228 -4.95 -36.96 40.48
N THR A 229 -4.32 -37.39 41.56
CA THR A 229 -3.06 -38.16 41.58
C THR A 229 -3.26 -39.34 42.53
N PRO A 230 -2.72 -40.53 42.21
CA PRO A 230 -1.45 -40.98 42.83
C PRO A 230 -0.63 -41.93 41.90
N GLN A 231 0.65 -42.31 42.03
CA GLN A 231 1.81 -42.08 42.91
C GLN A 231 3.05 -42.82 42.28
N LYS A 232 4.26 -42.22 42.40
CA LYS A 232 5.63 -42.77 42.66
C LYS A 232 6.25 -43.95 41.81
N PRO A 233 7.58 -44.21 41.86
CA PRO A 233 8.66 -43.56 42.63
C PRO A 233 9.92 -43.12 41.85
N ILE A 234 10.73 -42.37 42.60
CA ILE A 234 12.08 -41.86 42.34
C ILE A 234 13.12 -43.00 42.41
N ILE A 235 14.11 -43.02 41.50
CA ILE A 235 15.44 -43.61 41.76
C ILE A 235 16.53 -42.61 41.34
N ALA A 236 17.48 -42.43 42.26
CA ALA A 236 18.55 -41.44 42.27
C ALA A 236 19.79 -41.88 41.47
N GLY A 237 20.63 -40.89 41.09
CA GLY A 237 21.99 -41.13 40.61
C GLY A 237 22.76 -39.89 40.15
N ARG A 238 23.29 -39.10 41.10
CA ARG A 238 24.47 -38.20 40.94
C ARG A 238 25.67 -39.04 40.43
N SER A 239 26.76 -38.59 39.81
CA SER A 239 27.46 -37.32 39.47
C SER A 239 28.59 -37.73 38.47
N LYS A 240 29.37 -36.92 37.73
CA LYS A 240 30.31 -35.84 38.09
C LYS A 240 31.05 -35.42 36.79
N ARG A 241 31.55 -34.19 36.75
CA ARG A 241 32.46 -33.62 35.72
C ARG A 241 33.83 -34.33 35.66
N ALA A 242 34.50 -34.26 34.51
CA ALA A 242 35.94 -33.96 34.41
C ALA A 242 36.36 -33.55 32.99
N ALA A 243 37.37 -32.68 32.91
CA ALA A 243 37.95 -32.09 31.72
C ALA A 243 39.23 -32.83 31.26
N ALA A 244 39.56 -32.65 29.98
CA ALA A 244 40.88 -32.63 29.32
C ALA A 244 41.84 -33.84 29.43
N ILE A 245 42.42 -34.26 28.29
CA ILE A 245 43.87 -34.16 27.98
C ILE A 245 44.17 -34.62 26.53
N LYS A 246 45.15 -33.92 25.95
CA LYS A 246 45.88 -33.98 24.66
C LYS A 246 46.13 -35.35 24.00
N LYS A 247 46.19 -35.32 22.66
CA LYS A 247 47.45 -35.45 21.89
C LYS A 247 47.37 -34.61 20.62
#